data_AF-A0A0E3H1W4-F1
#
_entry.id   AF-A0A0E3H1W4-F1
#
_cell.length_a   1.000
_cell.length_b   1.000
_cell.length_c   1.000
_cell.angle_alpha   90.00
_cell.angle_beta   90.00
_cell.angle_gamma   90.00
#
_symmetry.space_group_name_H-M   'P 1'
#
loop_
_entity.id
_entity.type
_entity.pdbx_description
1 polymer ?
#
loop_
_entity_poly.entity_id
_entity_poly.type
_entity_poly.pdbx_seq_one_letter_code
_entity_poly.pdbx_strand_id
1 'polypeptide(L)'
;LCHIKTINWEEIITGPGGRYFYVYNFTSPERNCPECDESCEQGCWGEGPENCQKYSKTNCSPQCWQGRCFGPNPRECCHLFCAGGCTGPKQSDCLACKNFFDDGVCTQECPPMQ
;
A
#
# COMPACT_ATOMS: atom_id res chain seq x y z
N LEU A 1 -15.24 -13.22 -8.89
CA LEU A 1 -14.15 -12.50 -8.20
C LEU A 1 -14.51 -12.42 -6.74
N CYS A 2 -13.64 -12.87 -5.84
CA CYS A 2 -13.85 -12.87 -4.39
C CYS A 2 -12.94 -11.84 -3.70
N HIS A 3 -13.23 -11.53 -2.44
CA HIS A 3 -12.45 -10.69 -1.52
C HIS A 3 -12.20 -9.23 -1.93
N ILE A 4 -12.50 -8.81 -3.16
CA ILE A 4 -12.29 -7.43 -3.63
C ILE A 4 -13.02 -6.37 -2.77
N LYS A 5 -14.14 -6.78 -2.15
CA LYS A 5 -14.94 -5.95 -1.24
C LYS A 5 -14.34 -5.84 0.17
N THR A 6 -13.44 -6.75 0.56
CA THR A 6 -12.77 -6.71 1.87
C THR A 6 -11.53 -5.80 1.86
N ILE A 7 -11.02 -5.47 0.67
CA ILE A 7 -9.87 -4.59 0.51
C ILE A 7 -10.20 -3.14 0.90
N ASN A 8 -9.38 -2.57 1.78
CA ASN A 8 -9.39 -1.15 2.07
C ASN A 8 -8.68 -0.39 0.94
N TRP A 9 -9.44 0.15 0.00
CA TRP A 9 -8.90 0.89 -1.15
C TRP A 9 -8.35 2.27 -0.79
N GLU A 10 -8.75 2.86 0.33
CA GLU A 10 -8.22 4.15 0.79
C GLU A 10 -6.74 4.05 1.21
N GLU A 11 -6.29 2.87 1.63
CA GLU A 11 -4.89 2.55 1.90
C GLU A 11 -4.02 2.64 0.62
N ILE A 12 -4.58 2.19 -0.52
CA ILE A 12 -3.84 2.02 -1.77
C ILE A 12 -3.93 3.28 -2.63
N ILE A 13 -5.16 3.73 -2.92
CA ILE A 13 -5.41 4.83 -3.84
C ILE A 13 -4.90 6.14 -3.24
N THR A 14 -4.02 6.82 -3.97
CA THR A 14 -3.43 8.09 -3.58
C THR A 14 -3.77 9.15 -4.63
N GLY A 15 -4.25 10.31 -4.19
CA GLY A 15 -4.55 11.45 -5.05
C GLY A 15 -5.89 12.11 -4.72
N PRO A 16 -6.02 13.44 -4.93
CA PRO A 16 -7.28 14.14 -4.73
C PRO A 16 -8.33 13.60 -5.72
N GLY A 17 -9.47 13.16 -5.18
CA GLY A 17 -10.57 12.66 -6.01
C GLY A 17 -10.46 11.19 -6.43
N GLY A 18 -9.52 10.42 -5.86
CA GLY A 18 -9.51 8.97 -6.01
C GLY A 18 -10.84 8.35 -5.54
N ARG A 19 -11.58 7.73 -6.45
CA ARG A 19 -12.86 7.05 -6.16
C ARG A 19 -12.79 5.64 -6.71
N TYR A 20 -13.37 4.71 -5.96
CA TYR A 20 -13.54 3.33 -6.37
C TYR A 20 -15.02 2.98 -6.32
N PHE A 21 -15.47 2.19 -7.29
CA PHE A 21 -16.85 1.74 -7.39
C PHE A 21 -16.87 0.27 -7.75
N TYR A 22 -17.78 -0.47 -7.14
CA TYR A 22 -18.07 -1.84 -7.52
C TYR A 22 -19.24 -1.81 -8.48
N VAL A 23 -18.97 -2.05 -9.76
CA VAL A 23 -20.00 -2.10 -10.81
C VAL A 23 -20.13 -3.54 -11.29
N TYR A 24 -21.30 -4.12 -11.08
CA TYR A 24 -21.60 -5.49 -11.44
C TYR A 24 -22.81 -5.54 -12.36
N ASN A 25 -22.69 -6.24 -13.48
CA ASN A 25 -23.82 -6.58 -14.35
C ASN A 25 -23.86 -8.09 -14.49
N PHE A 26 -24.45 -8.76 -13.49
CA PHE A 26 -24.54 -10.21 -13.46
C PHE A 26 -25.91 -10.69 -13.93
N THR A 27 -25.90 -11.68 -14.83
CA THR A 27 -27.09 -12.44 -15.22
C THR A 27 -27.39 -13.59 -14.26
N SER A 28 -26.45 -13.91 -13.37
CA SER A 28 -26.50 -15.00 -12.39
C SER A 28 -26.24 -14.47 -10.97
N PRO A 29 -26.72 -15.16 -9.91
CA PRO A 29 -26.49 -14.73 -8.53
C PRO A 29 -24.99 -14.69 -8.18
N GLU A 30 -24.67 -13.82 -7.22
CA GLU A 30 -23.30 -13.64 -6.73
C GLU A 30 -22.81 -14.92 -6.04
N ARG A 31 -21.56 -15.32 -6.31
CA ARG A 31 -20.96 -16.52 -5.75
C ARG A 31 -20.69 -16.31 -4.25
N ASN A 32 -20.99 -17.32 -3.43
CA ASN A 32 -20.50 -17.36 -2.05
C ASN A 32 -18.98 -17.52 -2.04
N CYS A 33 -18.30 -16.54 -1.47
CA CYS A 33 -16.85 -16.53 -1.34
C CYS A 33 -16.44 -17.01 0.06
N PRO A 34 -15.29 -17.68 0.19
CA PRO A 34 -14.68 -17.96 1.49
C PRO A 34 -14.37 -16.67 2.25
N GLU A 35 -14.28 -16.78 3.57
CA GLU A 35 -13.82 -15.69 4.43
C GLU A 35 -12.29 -15.53 4.33
N CYS A 36 -11.79 -14.39 4.78
CA CYS A 36 -10.35 -14.18 4.94
C CYS A 36 -9.80 -15.07 6.07
N ASP A 37 -8.48 -15.26 6.08
CA ASP A 37 -7.80 -15.94 7.18
C ASP A 37 -7.97 -15.16 8.50
N GLU A 38 -8.08 -15.87 9.62
CA GLU A 38 -8.29 -15.27 10.95
C GLU A 38 -7.15 -14.35 11.39
N SER A 39 -5.95 -14.51 10.82
CA SER A 39 -4.80 -13.64 11.08
C SER A 39 -4.88 -12.29 10.37
N CYS A 40 -5.77 -12.13 9.38
CA CYS A 40 -5.94 -10.86 8.69
C CYS A 40 -6.72 -9.87 9.55
N GLU A 41 -6.12 -8.72 9.87
CA GLU A 41 -6.79 -7.68 10.66
C GLU A 41 -8.04 -7.09 9.98
N GLN A 42 -8.05 -7.05 8.64
CA GLN A 42 -9.11 -6.44 7.84
C GLN A 42 -9.33 -7.19 6.51
N GLY A 43 -8.65 -6.75 5.46
CA GLY A 43 -8.84 -7.24 4.08
C GLY A 43 -7.87 -8.35 3.69
N CYS A 44 -8.24 -9.11 2.66
CA CYS A 44 -7.38 -10.11 2.07
C CYS A 44 -7.55 -10.16 0.55
N TRP A 45 -6.53 -10.61 -0.16
CA TRP A 45 -6.54 -10.85 -1.60
C TRP A 45 -7.02 -12.27 -1.95
N GLY A 46 -7.14 -13.14 -0.95
CA GLY A 46 -7.47 -14.56 -1.09
C GLY A 46 -7.45 -15.26 0.27
N GLU A 47 -7.64 -16.58 0.26
CA GLU A 47 -7.55 -17.45 1.42
C GLU A 47 -6.09 -17.56 1.93
N GLY A 48 -5.89 -17.77 3.22
CA GLY A 48 -4.58 -17.96 3.83
C GLY A 48 -3.91 -16.67 4.35
N PRO A 49 -3.02 -16.79 5.33
CA PRO A 49 -2.43 -15.65 6.07
C PRO A 49 -1.49 -14.79 5.22
N GLU A 50 -0.91 -15.34 4.16
CA GLU A 50 -0.02 -14.61 3.24
C GLU A 50 -0.77 -13.62 2.35
N ASN A 51 -2.09 -13.80 2.20
CA ASN A 51 -2.92 -12.97 1.35
C ASN A 51 -3.56 -11.80 2.09
N CYS A 52 -3.25 -11.59 3.37
CA CYS A 52 -3.73 -10.42 4.11
C CYS A 52 -3.23 -9.12 3.46
N GLN A 53 -4.11 -8.13 3.39
CA GLN A 53 -3.76 -6.79 2.94
C GLN A 53 -2.78 -6.17 3.94
N LYS A 54 -1.64 -5.70 3.43
CA LYS A 54 -0.65 -4.96 4.22
C LYS A 54 -0.92 -3.46 4.15
N TYR A 55 -0.67 -2.79 5.27
CA TYR A 55 -0.93 -1.37 5.45
C TYR A 55 0.37 -0.60 5.61
N SER A 56 0.43 0.54 4.94
CA SER A 56 1.62 1.39 4.81
C SER A 56 1.29 2.87 4.86
N LYS A 57 0.01 3.28 4.98
CA LYS A 57 -0.43 4.68 5.04
C LYS A 57 -1.38 4.95 6.19
N THR A 58 -2.43 4.14 6.37
CA THR A 58 -3.45 4.42 7.38
C THR A 58 -3.04 4.02 8.80
N ASN A 59 -2.19 2.99 8.94
CA ASN A 59 -1.70 2.51 10.24
C ASN A 59 -0.35 3.15 10.65
N CYS A 60 -0.01 4.31 10.08
CA CYS A 60 1.25 4.97 10.37
C CYS A 60 1.13 5.93 11.56
N SER A 61 2.23 6.12 12.28
CA SER A 61 2.34 7.17 13.28
C SER A 61 2.07 8.55 12.66
N PRO A 62 1.38 9.48 13.36
CA PRO A 62 1.20 10.86 12.92
C PRO A 62 2.51 11.59 12.59
N GLN A 63 3.63 11.13 13.15
CA GLN A 63 4.97 11.70 12.89
C GLN A 63 5.48 11.42 11.46
N CYS A 64 4.91 10.46 10.74
CA CYS A 64 5.29 10.17 9.35
C CYS A 64 4.76 11.21 8.34
N TRP A 65 4.16 12.32 8.80
CA TRP A 65 3.68 13.45 7.99
C TRP A 65 2.83 13.03 6.78
N GLN A 66 1.89 12.10 6.98
CA GLN A 66 1.03 11.55 5.93
C GLN A 66 1.79 10.80 4.82
N GLY A 67 3.06 10.46 5.07
CA GLY A 67 3.89 9.59 4.24
C GLY A 67 3.52 8.12 4.41
N ARG A 68 4.46 7.25 4.00
CA ARG A 68 4.31 5.80 4.17
C ARG A 68 5.09 5.31 5.40
N CYS A 69 4.77 4.12 5.89
CA CYS A 69 5.47 3.46 6.97
C CYS A 69 5.62 1.96 6.70
N PHE A 70 6.56 1.34 7.41
CA PHE A 70 6.74 -0.12 7.44
C PHE A 70 6.34 -0.72 8.79
N GLY A 71 5.84 0.12 9.70
CA GLY A 71 5.29 -0.26 11.00
C GLY A 71 4.61 0.94 11.70
N PRO A 72 3.88 0.70 12.80
CA PRO A 72 3.07 1.72 13.46
C PRO A 72 3.88 2.71 14.31
N ASN A 73 5.14 2.41 14.62
CA ASN A 73 5.92 3.22 15.54
C ASN A 73 6.39 4.54 14.89
N PRO A 74 6.61 5.62 15.68
CA PRO A 74 7.06 6.91 15.15
C PRO A 74 8.41 6.90 14.42
N ARG A 75 9.22 5.85 14.59
CA ARG A 75 10.52 5.68 13.93
C ARG A 75 10.46 4.72 12.73
N GLU A 76 9.30 4.18 12.43
CA GLU A 76 9.07 3.21 11.35
C GLU A 76 8.46 3.88 10.10
N CYS A 77 8.73 5.17 9.93
CA CYS A 77 8.35 5.92 8.75
C CYS A 77 9.29 5.59 7.60
N CYS A 78 8.73 5.50 6.39
CA CYS A 78 9.50 5.43 5.17
C CYS A 78 10.17 6.77 4.86
N HIS A 79 11.22 6.72 4.03
CA HIS A 79 11.80 7.94 3.51
C HIS A 79 10.77 8.73 2.67
N LEU A 80 10.91 10.06 2.66
CA LEU A 80 10.01 10.99 1.99
C LEU A 80 9.89 10.72 0.47
N PHE A 81 10.93 10.15 -0.13
CA PHE A 81 11.03 9.80 -1.55
C PHE A 81 10.47 8.41 -1.90
N CYS A 82 10.07 7.60 -0.91
CA CYS A 82 9.45 6.31 -1.15
C CYS A 82 7.99 6.47 -1.60
N ALA A 83 7.60 5.74 -2.64
CA ALA A 83 6.23 5.56 -3.11
C ALA A 83 5.71 4.18 -2.72
N GLY A 84 4.42 4.09 -2.35
CA GLY A 84 3.75 2.84 -1.99
C GLY A 84 4.12 2.27 -0.62
N GLY A 85 5.41 2.25 -0.27
CA GLY A 85 5.91 1.73 1.00
C GLY A 85 7.42 1.55 1.00
N CYS A 86 7.94 0.90 2.04
CA CYS A 86 9.36 0.61 2.21
C CYS A 86 9.55 -0.62 3.10
N THR A 87 10.78 -1.12 3.15
CA THR A 87 11.22 -2.21 4.03
C THR A 87 12.08 -1.71 5.20
N GLY A 88 12.38 -0.42 5.22
CA GLY A 88 13.23 0.25 6.19
C GLY A 88 13.22 1.77 6.02
N PRO A 89 13.95 2.52 6.88
CA PRO A 89 13.87 3.97 6.93
C PRO A 89 14.69 4.67 5.83
N LYS A 90 15.57 3.99 5.10
CA LYS A 90 16.48 4.62 4.15
C LYS A 90 15.83 4.81 2.78
N GLN A 91 16.43 5.71 1.99
CA GLN A 91 16.08 5.91 0.57
C GLN A 91 16.28 4.67 -0.30
N SER A 92 17.19 3.77 0.10
CA SER A 92 17.45 2.49 -0.56
C SER A 92 16.41 1.42 -0.25
N ASP A 93 15.62 1.62 0.79
CA ASP A 93 14.71 0.60 1.32
C ASP A 93 13.29 0.77 0.74
N CYS A 94 13.10 1.73 -0.16
CA CYS A 94 11.82 2.03 -0.80
C CYS A 94 11.39 0.88 -1.72
N LEU A 95 10.09 0.57 -1.74
CA LEU A 95 9.52 -0.38 -2.71
C LEU A 95 9.45 0.21 -4.12
N ALA A 96 9.24 1.53 -4.20
CA ALA A 96 9.27 2.31 -5.43
C ALA A 96 9.69 3.75 -5.12
N CYS A 97 10.22 4.47 -6.10
CA CYS A 97 10.57 5.89 -5.95
C CYS A 97 9.44 6.79 -6.42
N LYS A 98 9.18 7.86 -5.66
CA LYS A 98 8.24 8.92 -6.08
C LYS A 98 8.75 9.72 -7.27
N ASN A 99 10.07 9.92 -7.33
CA ASN A 99 10.74 10.77 -8.30
C ASN A 99 11.65 9.89 -9.18
N PHE A 100 12.97 9.89 -8.91
CA PHE A 100 13.95 9.15 -9.68
C PHE A 100 14.52 7.99 -8.87
N PHE A 101 14.90 6.92 -9.58
CA PHE A 101 15.64 5.79 -9.05
C PHE A 101 17.05 5.85 -9.63
N ASP A 102 18.05 5.99 -8.78
CA ASP A 102 19.45 6.07 -9.14
C ASP A 102 20.24 5.05 -8.33
N ASP A 103 20.78 4.04 -9.02
CA ASP A 103 21.60 2.95 -8.47
C ASP A 103 21.11 2.37 -7.12
N GLY A 104 19.83 2.02 -7.04
CA GLY A 104 19.25 1.43 -5.83
C GLY A 104 18.75 2.44 -4.79
N VAL A 105 18.82 3.74 -5.07
CA VAL A 105 18.43 4.81 -4.15
C VAL A 105 17.38 5.72 -4.79
N CYS A 106 16.33 6.03 -4.04
CA CYS A 106 15.36 7.04 -4.48
C CYS A 106 15.87 8.45 -4.24
N THR A 107 16.03 9.23 -5.31
CA THR A 107 16.58 10.60 -5.27
C THR A 107 15.55 11.63 -5.71
N GLN A 108 15.79 12.90 -5.39
CA GLN A 108 14.92 14.00 -5.80
C GLN A 108 15.12 14.39 -7.28
N GLU A 109 16.37 14.36 -7.74
CA GLU A 109 16.79 14.77 -9.08
C GLU A 109 17.84 13.78 -9.59
N CYS A 110 17.95 13.65 -10.92
CA CYS A 110 19.04 12.90 -11.53
C CYS A 110 20.37 13.65 -11.36
N PRO A 111 21.52 12.94 -11.30
CA PRO A 111 22.83 13.57 -11.35
C PRO A 111 22.97 14.47 -12.57
N PRO A 112 23.67 15.63 -12.46
CA PRO A 112 23.89 16.51 -13.59
C PRO A 112 24.67 15.79 -14.69
N MET A 113 24.39 16.13 -15.95
CA MET A 113 25.17 15.63 -17.09
C MET A 113 26.61 16.12 -16.95
N GLN A 114 27.56 15.19 -17.08
CA GLN A 114 29.00 15.44 -16.99
C GLN A 114 29.60 15.73 -18.37
#